data_AF-A0A1C3HLZ0-F1
#
_entry.id   AF-A0A1C3HLZ0-F1
#
_cell.length_a   1.000
_cell.length_b   1.000
_cell.length_c   1.000
_cell.angle_alpha   90.00
_cell.angle_beta   90.00
_cell.angle_gamma   90.00
#
_symmetry.space_group_name_H-M   'P 1'
#
loop_
_entity.id
_entity.type
_entity.pdbx_description
1 polymer ?
#
loop_
_entity_poly.entity_id
_entity_poly.type
_entity_poly.pdbx_seq_one_letter_code
_entity_poly.pdbx_strand_id
1 'polypeptide(L)'
;MWRRRYVLLSALALAICTVSAYFLFMRPGIPECRATVRVTSQLKDATLQRILLVSVVPEGARQATILLNGSFYSNGVRYNVDRALVVDYQRRGSYYNMQIKESRRNPQDSVASEMLSSLLPVAGQQLHLRVEQLDKHHYLFVNNYSPSFVCTSSR
;
A
#
# COMPACT_ATOMS: atom_id res chain seq x y z
N MET A 1 37.69 -3.17 -39.03
CA MET A 1 36.23 -3.44 -38.98
C MET A 1 35.80 -4.20 -37.72
N TRP A 2 36.48 -5.29 -37.33
CA TRP A 2 36.16 -6.11 -36.16
C TRP A 2 36.18 -5.38 -34.81
N ARG A 3 37.21 -4.57 -34.54
CA ARG A 3 37.33 -3.79 -33.28
C ARG A 3 36.13 -2.86 -33.02
N ARG A 4 35.59 -2.25 -34.09
CA ARG A 4 34.40 -1.38 -34.02
C ARG A 4 33.12 -2.18 -33.75
N ARG A 5 33.02 -3.41 -34.28
CA ARG A 5 31.90 -4.33 -33.97
C ARG A 5 31.91 -4.76 -32.51
N TYR A 6 33.07 -5.09 -31.95
CA TYR A 6 33.18 -5.44 -30.53
C TYR A 6 32.83 -4.28 -29.60
N VAL A 7 33.26 -3.06 -29.92
CA VAL A 7 32.89 -1.85 -29.16
C VAL A 7 31.38 -1.59 -29.21
N LEU A 8 30.75 -1.79 -30.36
CA LEU A 8 29.30 -1.64 -30.49
C LEU A 8 28.54 -2.73 -29.70
N LEU A 9 29.02 -3.97 -29.72
CA LEU A 9 28.42 -5.07 -28.94
C LEU A 9 28.57 -4.87 -27.44
N SER A 10 29.73 -4.41 -26.96
CA SER A 10 29.93 -4.13 -25.54
C SER A 10 29.09 -2.93 -25.06
N ALA A 11 28.98 -1.88 -25.88
CA ALA A 11 28.09 -0.75 -25.59
C ALA A 11 26.61 -1.18 -25.53
N LEU A 12 26.17 -2.03 -26.45
CA LEU A 12 24.81 -2.57 -26.44
C LEU A 12 24.54 -3.43 -25.19
N ALA A 13 25.47 -4.32 -24.84
CA ALA A 13 25.36 -5.14 -23.64
C ALA A 13 25.27 -4.28 -22.36
N LEU A 14 26.10 -3.23 -22.26
CA LEU A 14 26.04 -2.28 -21.16
C LEU A 14 24.68 -1.56 -21.10
N ALA A 15 24.15 -1.12 -22.24
CA ALA A 15 22.84 -0.49 -22.30
C ALA A 15 21.71 -1.43 -21.85
N ILE A 16 21.75 -2.71 -22.24
CA ILE A 16 20.76 -3.70 -21.79
C ILE A 16 20.85 -3.93 -20.28
N CYS A 17 22.06 -4.05 -19.74
CA CYS A 17 22.28 -4.21 -18.30
C CYS A 17 21.78 -3.01 -17.50
N THR A 18 22.04 -1.77 -17.95
CA THR A 18 21.59 -0.57 -17.25
C THR A 18 20.07 -0.43 -17.28
N VAL A 19 19.42 -0.70 -18.42
CA VAL A 19 17.96 -0.70 -18.54
C VAL A 19 17.35 -1.76 -17.63
N SER A 20 17.90 -2.97 -17.62
CA SER A 20 17.42 -4.08 -16.79
C SER A 20 17.56 -3.77 -15.30
N ALA A 21 18.71 -3.23 -14.88
CA ALA A 21 18.94 -2.79 -13.51
C ALA A 21 17.96 -1.67 -13.11
N TYR A 22 17.72 -0.70 -13.99
CA TYR A 22 16.75 0.36 -13.75
C TYR A 22 15.34 -0.21 -13.51
N PHE A 23 14.88 -1.12 -14.37
CA PHE A 23 13.56 -1.73 -14.20
C PHE A 23 13.44 -2.58 -12.93
N LEU A 24 14.51 -3.25 -12.51
CA LEU A 24 14.52 -4.11 -11.31
C LEU A 24 14.59 -3.32 -10.00
N PHE A 25 15.32 -2.21 -9.97
CA PHE A 25 15.61 -1.48 -8.73
C PHE A 25 14.82 -0.18 -8.57
N MET A 26 14.37 0.45 -9.66
CA MET A 26 13.73 1.76 -9.60
C MET A 26 12.22 1.73 -9.84
N ARG A 27 11.69 0.70 -10.53
CA ARG A 27 10.25 0.64 -10.81
C ARG A 27 9.49 0.25 -9.55
N PRO A 28 8.49 1.05 -9.11
CA PRO A 28 7.64 0.68 -8.00
C PRO A 28 6.99 -0.68 -8.22
N GLY A 29 7.11 -1.56 -7.23
CA GLY A 29 6.46 -2.86 -7.27
C GLY A 29 4.96 -2.77 -7.04
N ILE A 30 4.49 -1.78 -6.28
CA ILE A 30 3.08 -1.54 -5.91
C ILE A 30 2.50 -0.30 -6.64
N PRO A 31 1.22 -0.31 -7.06
CA PRO A 31 0.61 0.85 -7.70
C PRO A 31 0.43 2.03 -6.74
N GLU A 32 0.65 3.23 -7.25
CA GLU A 32 0.25 4.48 -6.60
C GLU A 32 -1.25 4.67 -6.80
N CYS A 33 -2.04 4.61 -5.73
CA CYS A 33 -3.50 4.67 -5.84
C CYS A 33 -4.19 5.13 -4.56
N ARG A 34 -5.48 5.48 -4.67
CA ARG A 34 -6.33 5.89 -3.55
C ARG A 34 -7.64 5.12 -3.53
N ALA A 35 -8.16 4.84 -2.33
CA ALA A 35 -9.42 4.16 -2.13
C ALA A 35 -10.18 4.76 -0.94
N THR A 36 -11.49 4.88 -1.06
CA THR A 36 -12.35 5.18 0.09
C THR A 36 -12.99 3.89 0.58
N VAL A 37 -12.68 3.50 1.80
CA VAL A 37 -13.13 2.26 2.42
C VAL A 37 -14.15 2.61 3.50
N ARG A 38 -15.41 2.21 3.27
CA ARG A 38 -16.49 2.32 4.25
C ARG A 38 -16.86 0.93 4.76
N VAL A 39 -16.71 0.71 6.06
CA VAL A 39 -17.08 -0.55 6.72
C VAL A 39 -18.06 -0.23 7.85
N THR A 40 -19.14 -0.99 7.92
CA THR A 40 -20.07 -0.93 9.05
C THR A 40 -20.10 -2.31 9.69
N SER A 41 -19.77 -2.39 10.97
CA SER A 41 -19.74 -3.63 11.73
C SER A 41 -20.62 -3.49 12.97
N GLN A 42 -21.44 -4.50 13.22
CA GLN A 42 -22.18 -4.63 14.46
C GLN A 42 -21.29 -5.36 15.47
N LEU A 43 -20.80 -4.66 16.48
CA LEU A 43 -20.27 -5.29 17.69
C LEU A 43 -21.43 -5.42 18.69
N LYS A 44 -21.37 -6.44 19.56
CA LYS A 44 -22.46 -6.82 20.49
C LYS A 44 -23.17 -5.64 21.17
N ASP A 45 -22.42 -4.60 21.53
CA ASP A 45 -22.91 -3.46 22.30
C ASP A 45 -22.82 -2.11 21.54
N ALA A 46 -22.37 -2.11 20.27
CA ALA A 46 -22.14 -0.89 19.51
C ALA A 46 -22.14 -1.11 17.99
N THR A 47 -22.79 -0.19 17.25
CA THR A 47 -22.57 -0.08 15.80
C THR A 47 -21.31 0.73 15.56
N LEU A 48 -20.30 0.10 14.97
CA LEU A 48 -19.07 0.76 14.56
C LEU A 48 -19.12 1.03 13.06
N GLN A 49 -18.98 2.29 12.68
CA GLN A 49 -18.80 2.69 11.29
C GLN A 49 -17.42 3.29 11.09
N ARG A 50 -16.71 2.81 10.06
CA ARG A 50 -15.38 3.25 9.66
C ARG A 50 -15.44 3.82 8.25
N ILE A 51 -14.96 5.03 8.04
CA ILE A 51 -14.79 5.64 6.71
C ILE A 51 -13.34 6.09 6.62
N LEU A 52 -12.53 5.42 5.79
CA LEU A 52 -11.11 5.72 5.61
C LEU A 52 -10.79 5.97 4.15
N LEU A 53 -10.14 7.09 3.86
CA LEU A 53 -9.33 7.27 2.66
C LEU A 53 -7.98 6.59 2.88
N VAL A 54 -7.72 5.57 2.08
CA VAL A 54 -6.45 4.86 2.01
C VAL A 54 -5.70 5.37 0.79
N SER A 55 -4.51 5.94 0.99
CA SER A 55 -3.64 6.35 -0.12
C SER A 55 -2.33 5.55 -0.06
N VAL A 56 -2.03 4.83 -1.14
CA VAL A 56 -0.80 4.05 -1.30
C VAL A 56 0.19 4.89 -2.09
N VAL A 57 1.29 5.27 -1.45
CA VAL A 57 2.36 6.08 -2.04
C VAL A 57 3.63 5.24 -2.10
N PRO A 58 4.05 4.74 -3.28
CA PRO A 58 5.26 3.95 -3.38
C PRO A 58 6.52 4.79 -3.12
N GLU A 59 7.45 4.23 -2.35
CA GLU A 59 8.75 4.83 -2.03
C GLU A 59 9.84 3.89 -2.58
N GLY A 60 10.09 4.01 -3.88
CA GLY A 60 10.99 3.11 -4.60
C GLY A 60 10.42 1.70 -4.84
N ALA A 61 11.30 0.71 -5.02
CA ALA A 61 10.90 -0.62 -5.51
C ALA A 61 10.35 -1.58 -4.44
N ARG A 62 10.61 -1.34 -3.15
CA ARG A 62 10.31 -2.29 -2.06
C ARG A 62 9.74 -1.66 -0.79
N GLN A 63 9.48 -0.36 -0.82
CA GLN A 63 8.89 0.37 0.29
C GLN A 63 7.73 1.23 -0.22
N ALA A 64 6.76 1.48 0.63
CA ALA A 64 5.66 2.40 0.39
C ALA A 64 5.20 3.01 1.70
N THR A 65 4.58 4.18 1.61
CA THR A 65 3.82 4.77 2.69
C THR A 65 2.33 4.64 2.39
N ILE A 66 1.59 4.08 3.35
CA ILE A 66 0.13 4.00 3.31
C ILE A 66 -0.41 5.08 4.24
N LEU A 67 -1.10 6.07 3.67
CA LEU A 67 -1.77 7.13 4.43
C LEU A 67 -3.21 6.70 4.70
N LEU A 68 -3.62 6.78 5.97
CA LEU A 68 -4.96 6.45 6.46
C LEU A 68 -5.58 7.70 7.06
N ASN A 69 -6.54 8.28 6.34
CA ASN A 69 -7.24 9.50 6.75
C ASN A 69 -8.74 9.25 6.81
N GLY A 70 -9.42 9.66 7.88
CA GLY A 70 -10.88 9.55 7.94
C GLY A 70 -11.41 9.49 9.35
N SER A 71 -12.43 8.67 9.59
CA SER A 71 -13.05 8.60 10.90
C SER A 71 -13.65 7.25 11.25
N PHE A 72 -13.63 6.99 12.56
CA PHE A 72 -14.49 6.02 13.21
C PHE A 72 -15.70 6.73 13.82
N TYR A 73 -16.83 6.05 13.80
CA TYR A 73 -18.04 6.42 14.53
C TYR A 73 -18.42 5.24 15.41
N SER A 74 -18.46 5.47 16.71
CA SER A 74 -18.89 4.47 17.70
C SER A 74 -19.89 5.14 18.62
N ASN A 75 -21.10 4.60 18.73
CA ASN A 75 -22.16 5.11 19.61
C ASN A 75 -22.42 6.62 19.47
N GLY A 76 -22.40 7.14 18.23
CA GLY A 76 -22.61 8.55 17.93
C GLY A 76 -21.38 9.47 18.11
N VAL A 77 -20.29 8.97 18.70
CA VAL A 77 -19.03 9.72 18.85
C VAL A 77 -18.14 9.51 17.64
N ARG A 78 -17.62 10.60 17.07
CA ARG A 78 -16.66 10.59 15.96
C ARG A 78 -15.23 10.65 16.49
N TYR A 79 -14.38 9.73 16.02
CA TYR A 79 -12.94 9.75 16.25
C TYR A 79 -12.23 9.97 14.90
N ASN A 80 -11.29 10.90 14.85
CA ASN A 80 -10.51 11.18 13.65
C ASN A 80 -9.33 10.20 13.55
N VAL A 81 -9.11 9.67 12.35
CA VAL A 81 -7.98 8.78 12.02
C VAL A 81 -7.07 9.55 11.08
N ASP A 82 -5.81 9.70 11.46
CA ASP A 82 -4.79 10.37 10.64
C ASP A 82 -3.43 9.70 10.92
N ARG A 83 -3.10 8.71 10.09
CA ARG A 83 -1.91 7.88 10.27
C ARG A 83 -1.13 7.68 8.99
N ALA A 84 0.19 7.63 9.12
CA ALA A 84 1.10 7.20 8.07
C ALA A 84 1.75 5.88 8.46
N LEU A 85 1.56 4.86 7.64
CA LEU A 85 2.15 3.54 7.81
C LEU A 85 3.31 3.39 6.82
N VAL A 86 4.54 3.22 7.33
CA VAL A 86 5.68 2.87 6.49
C VAL A 86 5.71 1.36 6.35
N VAL A 87 5.61 0.87 5.13
CA VAL A 87 5.56 -0.56 4.82
C VAL A 87 6.71 -0.96 3.91
N ASP A 88 7.45 -1.98 4.33
CA ASP A 88 8.34 -2.71 3.43
C ASP A 88 7.56 -3.85 2.80
N TYR A 89 7.80 -4.15 1.53
CA TYR A 89 7.11 -5.24 0.86
C TYR A 89 8.01 -6.07 -0.05
N GLN A 90 7.64 -7.34 -0.17
CA GLN A 90 8.18 -8.26 -1.16
C GLN A 90 7.08 -8.69 -2.12
N ARG A 91 7.30 -8.48 -3.42
CA ARG A 91 6.35 -8.84 -4.47
C ARG A 91 6.75 -10.17 -5.13
N ARG A 92 5.79 -11.08 -5.27
CA ARG A 92 5.88 -12.31 -6.07
C ARG A 92 4.65 -12.40 -6.97
N GLY A 93 4.78 -11.99 -8.23
CA GLY A 93 3.63 -11.89 -9.14
C GLY A 93 2.62 -10.85 -8.66
N SER A 94 1.38 -11.28 -8.40
CA SER A 94 0.31 -10.45 -7.79
C SER A 94 0.29 -10.47 -6.27
N TYR A 95 1.16 -11.24 -5.62
CA TYR A 95 1.19 -11.38 -4.16
C TYR A 95 2.23 -10.46 -3.53
N TYR A 96 1.84 -9.82 -2.43
CA TYR A 96 2.62 -8.86 -1.66
C TYR A 96 2.65 -9.30 -0.21
N ASN A 97 3.85 -9.55 0.29
CA ASN A 97 4.11 -9.72 1.71
C ASN A 97 4.58 -8.37 2.23
N MET A 98 3.73 -7.67 2.98
CA MET A 98 4.02 -6.37 3.54
C MET A 98 4.34 -6.49 5.03
N GLN A 99 5.37 -5.80 5.47
CA GLN A 99 5.75 -5.65 6.86
C GLN A 99 5.56 -4.18 7.24
N ILE A 100 4.71 -3.92 8.24
CA ILE A 100 4.56 -2.58 8.78
C ILE A 100 5.78 -2.30 9.65
N LYS A 101 6.64 -1.39 9.18
CA LYS A 101 7.84 -0.95 9.91
C LYS A 101 7.47 0.06 10.98
N GLU A 102 6.67 1.04 10.59
CA GLU A 102 6.29 2.14 11.47
C GLU A 102 4.82 2.49 11.26
N SER A 103 4.16 2.88 12.35
CA SER A 103 2.80 3.43 12.33
C SER A 103 2.82 4.77 13.06
N ARG A 104 2.97 5.85 12.30
CA ARG A 104 3.04 7.21 12.84
C ARG A 104 1.63 7.78 12.96
N ARG A 105 1.27 8.26 14.14
CA ARG A 105 0.01 8.98 14.39
C ARG A 105 0.27 10.47 14.24
N ASN A 106 -0.55 11.15 13.44
CA ASN A 106 -0.50 12.59 13.35
C ASN A 106 -1.27 13.23 14.52
N PRO A 107 -0.99 14.50 14.87
CA PRO A 107 -1.62 15.18 16.00
C PRO A 107 -3.15 15.24 15.94
N GLN A 108 -3.73 15.13 14.75
CA GLN A 108 -5.18 15.15 14.54
C GLN A 108 -5.82 13.77 14.79
N ASP A 109 -5.05 12.69 14.94
CA ASP A 109 -5.58 11.37 15.25
C ASP A 109 -6.10 11.34 16.70
N SER A 110 -7.41 11.15 16.85
CA SER A 110 -8.08 11.17 18.15
C SER A 110 -8.44 9.75 18.63
N VAL A 111 -7.93 8.70 17.98
CA VAL A 111 -8.20 7.30 18.36
C VAL A 111 -7.35 6.90 19.56
N ALA A 112 -7.90 7.15 20.76
CA ALA A 112 -7.26 6.80 22.02
C ALA A 112 -7.65 5.41 22.53
N SER A 113 -8.87 4.93 22.23
CA SER A 113 -9.34 3.64 22.76
C SER A 113 -8.55 2.47 22.17
N GLU A 114 -8.13 1.53 23.03
CA GLU A 114 -7.42 0.32 22.62
C GLU A 114 -8.22 -0.52 21.62
N MET A 115 -9.53 -0.65 21.84
CA MET A 115 -10.45 -1.36 20.95
C MET A 115 -10.46 -0.78 19.53
N LEU A 116 -10.57 0.54 19.34
CA LEU A 116 -10.53 1.13 18.00
C LEU A 116 -9.11 1.10 17.40
N SER A 117 -8.08 1.19 18.25
CA SER A 117 -6.70 1.12 17.79
C SER A 117 -6.34 -0.26 17.26
N SER A 118 -6.90 -1.35 17.80
CA SER A 118 -6.65 -2.72 17.32
C SER A 118 -7.28 -3.00 15.95
N LEU A 119 -8.22 -2.16 15.49
CA LEU A 119 -8.83 -2.24 14.16
C LEU A 119 -8.01 -1.53 13.08
N LEU A 120 -6.94 -0.85 13.46
CA LEU A 120 -6.00 -0.21 12.55
C LEU A 120 -4.68 -1.01 12.51
N PRO A 121 -3.98 -1.00 11.38
CA PRO A 121 -2.71 -1.72 11.30
C PRO A 121 -1.66 -1.13 12.25
N VAL A 122 -0.84 -1.99 12.85
CA VAL A 122 0.18 -1.61 13.85
C VAL A 122 1.59 -1.99 13.39
N ALA A 123 2.60 -1.29 13.94
CA ALA A 123 4.00 -1.63 13.67
C ALA A 123 4.29 -3.08 14.08
N GLY A 124 5.11 -3.77 13.28
CA GLY A 124 5.41 -5.19 13.47
C GLY A 124 4.41 -6.15 12.81
N GLN A 125 3.22 -5.68 12.42
CA GLN A 125 2.24 -6.53 11.74
C GLN A 125 2.68 -6.92 10.33
N GLN A 126 2.38 -8.17 9.96
CA GLN A 126 2.54 -8.69 8.59
C GLN A 126 1.19 -8.73 7.89
N LEU A 127 1.16 -8.24 6.65
CA LEU A 127 -0.01 -8.29 5.79
C LEU A 127 0.32 -9.08 4.52
N HIS A 128 -0.49 -10.10 4.24
CA HIS A 128 -0.42 -10.86 3.00
C HIS A 128 -1.57 -10.40 2.11
N LEU A 129 -1.22 -9.74 1.01
CA LEU A 129 -2.18 -9.14 0.11
C LEU A 129 -1.94 -9.63 -1.31
N ARG A 130 -3.02 -9.87 -2.04
CA ARG A 130 -2.99 -10.00 -3.49
C ARG A 130 -3.49 -8.70 -4.11
N VAL A 131 -2.72 -8.13 -5.01
CA VAL A 131 -3.10 -6.93 -5.77
C VAL A 131 -3.31 -7.32 -7.22
N GLU A 132 -4.55 -7.22 -7.68
CA GLU A 132 -4.96 -7.54 -9.04
C GLU A 132 -5.32 -6.28 -9.80
N GLN A 133 -4.92 -6.19 -11.07
CA GLN A 133 -5.30 -5.08 -11.93
C GLN A 133 -6.65 -5.41 -12.60
N LEU A 134 -7.68 -4.62 -12.32
CA LEU A 134 -9.01 -4.79 -12.92
C LEU A 134 -9.08 -4.13 -14.29
N ASP A 135 -8.53 -2.91 -14.40
CA ASP A 135 -8.39 -2.18 -15.65
C ASP A 135 -7.17 -1.23 -15.60
N LYS A 136 -7.08 -0.27 -16.54
CA LYS A 136 -5.94 0.67 -16.61
C LYS A 136 -5.76 1.51 -15.34
N HIS A 137 -6.84 1.81 -14.62
CA HIS A 137 -6.83 2.71 -13.47
C HIS A 137 -7.28 2.04 -12.16
N HIS A 138 -7.91 0.87 -12.20
CA HIS A 138 -8.43 0.22 -11.00
C HIS A 138 -7.63 -1.02 -10.61
N TYR A 139 -7.32 -1.11 -9.31
CA TYR A 139 -6.65 -2.25 -8.70
C TYR A 139 -7.46 -2.78 -7.52
N LEU A 140 -7.60 -4.10 -7.45
CA LEU A 140 -8.26 -4.80 -6.36
C LEU A 140 -7.23 -5.29 -5.36
N PHE A 141 -7.37 -4.87 -4.10
CA PHE A 141 -6.58 -5.36 -2.98
C PHE A 141 -7.39 -6.43 -2.25
N VAL A 142 -6.84 -7.65 -2.18
CA VAL A 142 -7.48 -8.83 -1.59
C VAL A 142 -6.63 -9.33 -0.44
N ASN A 143 -7.26 -9.61 0.70
CA ASN A 143 -6.63 -10.32 1.81
C ASN A 143 -7.09 -11.80 1.81
N ASN A 144 -6.58 -12.62 2.72
CA ASN A 144 -6.88 -14.06 2.76
C ASN A 144 -8.37 -14.42 2.98
N TYR A 145 -9.20 -13.49 3.45
CA TYR A 145 -10.59 -13.76 3.85
C TYR A 145 -11.62 -12.99 3.03
N SER A 146 -11.24 -11.85 2.45
CA SER A 146 -12.16 -10.98 1.71
C SER A 146 -11.43 -9.98 0.80
N PRO A 147 -12.12 -9.50 -0.26
CA PRO A 147 -11.71 -8.27 -0.93
C PRO A 147 -11.60 -7.15 0.11
N SER A 148 -10.44 -6.51 0.18
CA SER A 148 -10.20 -5.44 1.15
C SER A 148 -10.75 -4.12 0.62
N PHE A 149 -10.37 -3.72 -0.60
CA PHE A 149 -10.85 -2.51 -1.27
C PHE A 149 -10.44 -2.47 -2.74
N VAL A 150 -11.13 -1.66 -3.53
CA VAL A 150 -10.72 -1.26 -4.88
C VAL A 150 -10.05 0.11 -4.77
N CYS A 151 -8.86 0.26 -5.31
CA CYS A 151 -8.19 1.54 -5.41
C CYS A 151 -8.12 2.04 -6.86
N THR A 152 -8.17 3.35 -7.01
CA THR A 152 -8.06 4.05 -8.27
C THR A 152 -6.69 4.73 -8.35
N SER A 153 -5.94 4.42 -9.40
CA SER A 153 -4.69 5.09 -9.77
C SER A 153 -4.97 6.52 -10.18
N SER A 154 -4.14 7.44 -9.72
CA SER A 154 -4.13 8.83 -10.16
C SER A 154 -3.27 9.06 -11.42
N ARG A 155 -2.61 8.01 -11.94
CA ARG A 155 -1.91 8.00 -13.23
C ARG A 155 -2.74 7.35 -14.32
#